data_AF-A0A7S1SBX7-F1
#
_entry.id   AF-A0A7S1SBX7-F1
#
_cell.length_a   1.000
_cell.length_b   1.000
_cell.length_c   1.000
_cell.angle_alpha   90.00
_cell.angle_beta   90.00
_cell.angle_gamma   90.00
#
_symmetry.space_group_name_H-M   'P 1'
#
loop_
_entity.id
_entity.type
_entity.pdbx_description
1 polymer ?
#
loop_
_entity_poly.entity_id
_entity_poly.type
_entity_poly.pdbx_seq_one_letter_code
_entity_poly.pdbx_strand_id
1 'polypeptide(L)'
;SESPWLHNDMAKLVLWGALLWSVGGALHVVDLHSSRWTLTNGNGSISVEAANATNTHLNLMQAGILKGDPYYRDNELPWKWVALETWTYSASFESTAEVLAQTRQTLRCQVDT
;
A
#
# COMPACT_ATOMS: atom_id res chain seq x y z
N SER A 1 -39.13 -28.57 56.30
CA SER A 1 -38.45 -27.87 55.19
C SER A 1 -37.76 -26.67 55.82
N GLU A 2 -36.52 -26.29 55.56
CA GLU A 2 -35.56 -26.54 54.48
C GLU A 2 -34.14 -26.66 55.09
N SER A 3 -33.19 -27.22 54.32
CA SER A 3 -31.79 -27.40 54.73
C SER A 3 -30.90 -26.17 54.44
N PRO A 4 -29.85 -25.87 55.25
CA PRO A 4 -29.17 -24.58 55.28
C PRO A 4 -27.80 -24.56 54.56
N TRP A 5 -27.73 -25.00 53.30
CA TRP A 5 -26.45 -25.14 52.57
C TRP A 5 -26.30 -24.30 51.29
N LEU A 6 -27.17 -23.33 51.05
CA LEU A 6 -27.11 -22.46 49.86
C LEU A 6 -26.60 -21.05 50.17
N HIS A 7 -25.38 -20.90 50.71
CA HIS A 7 -24.76 -19.58 50.84
C HIS A 7 -23.32 -19.44 50.34
N ASN A 8 -22.67 -20.52 49.87
CA ASN A 8 -21.24 -20.47 49.56
C ASN A 8 -20.87 -21.04 48.18
N ASP A 9 -21.49 -20.54 47.09
CA ASP A 9 -21.02 -20.94 45.75
C ASP A 9 -21.15 -19.88 44.65
N MET A 10 -21.17 -18.60 45.00
CA MET A 10 -21.17 -17.51 44.01
C MET A 10 -19.80 -16.80 43.86
N ALA A 11 -18.86 -17.01 44.78
CA ALA A 11 -17.57 -16.31 44.78
C ALA A 11 -16.45 -17.00 43.99
N LYS A 12 -16.63 -18.27 43.56
CA LYS A 12 -15.59 -19.02 42.82
C LYS A 12 -15.71 -18.90 41.29
N LEU A 13 -16.83 -18.38 40.79
CA LEU A 13 -17.12 -18.32 39.35
C LEU A 13 -16.57 -17.07 38.64
N VAL A 14 -16.09 -16.06 39.37
CA VAL A 14 -15.63 -14.80 38.78
C VAL A 14 -14.12 -14.82 38.42
N LEU A 15 -13.35 -15.81 38.89
CA LEU A 15 -11.88 -15.79 38.78
C LEU A 15 -11.28 -16.54 37.57
N TRP A 16 -12.10 -17.13 36.69
CA TRP A 16 -11.61 -17.81 35.47
C TRP A 16 -11.98 -17.10 34.15
N GLY A 17 -12.71 -15.98 34.21
CA GLY A 17 -13.18 -15.27 33.01
C GLY A 17 -12.19 -14.27 32.41
N ALA A 18 -11.04 -14.02 33.05
CA ALA A 18 -10.14 -12.93 32.69
C ALA A 18 -8.89 -13.33 31.87
N LEU A 19 -8.73 -14.61 31.51
CA LEU A 19 -7.54 -15.08 30.78
C LEU A 19 -7.75 -15.32 29.28
N LEU A 20 -8.71 -14.62 28.68
CA LEU A 20 -8.84 -14.53 27.22
C LEU A 20 -8.72 -13.07 26.80
N TRP A 21 -7.60 -12.43 27.17
CA TRP A 21 -7.11 -11.33 26.35
C TRP A 21 -6.67 -11.94 25.03
N SER A 22 -7.55 -11.85 24.05
CA SER A 22 -7.21 -12.14 22.67
C SER A 22 -6.00 -11.27 22.32
N VAL A 23 -4.83 -11.90 22.14
CA VAL A 23 -3.69 -11.25 21.50
C VAL A 23 -4.06 -11.15 20.02
N GLY A 24 -4.92 -10.17 19.70
CA GLY A 24 -5.16 -9.78 18.33
C GLY A 24 -3.89 -9.08 17.83
N GLY A 25 -3.08 -9.79 17.06
CA GLY A 25 -2.00 -9.16 16.32
C GLY A 25 -2.61 -8.14 15.36
N ALA A 26 -2.35 -6.85 15.58
CA ALA A 26 -2.80 -5.82 14.66
C ALA A 26 -2.03 -5.98 13.34
N LEU A 27 -2.76 -6.13 12.23
CA LEU A 27 -2.15 -6.03 10.91
C LEU A 27 -1.68 -4.59 10.72
N HIS A 28 -0.38 -4.38 10.63
CA HIS A 28 0.17 -3.08 10.29
C HIS A 28 0.29 -2.96 8.77
N VAL A 29 -0.37 -1.95 8.19
CA VAL A 29 -0.34 -1.66 6.75
C VAL A 29 0.32 -0.31 6.53
N VAL A 30 1.29 -0.26 5.62
CA VAL A 30 1.92 0.98 5.15
C VAL A 30 1.50 1.19 3.71
N ASP A 31 0.86 2.33 3.43
CA ASP A 31 0.46 2.69 2.08
C ASP A 31 1.61 3.37 1.32
N LEU A 32 2.03 2.72 0.23
CA LEU A 32 3.10 3.23 -0.64
C LEU A 32 2.60 4.16 -1.73
N HIS A 33 1.29 4.31 -1.92
CA HIS A 33 0.74 5.23 -2.92
C HIS A 33 1.16 6.68 -2.65
N SER A 34 1.22 7.06 -1.37
CA SER A 34 1.66 8.39 -0.92
C SER A 34 3.18 8.61 -0.98
N SER A 35 3.97 7.57 -1.29
CA SER A 35 5.43 7.69 -1.40
C SER A 35 5.84 8.51 -2.61
N ARG A 36 7.04 9.09 -2.58
CA ARG A 36 7.61 9.79 -3.72
C ARG A 36 8.17 8.78 -4.71
N TRP A 37 7.41 8.51 -5.77
CA TRP A 37 7.83 7.67 -6.87
C TRP A 37 8.61 8.46 -7.92
N THR A 38 9.63 7.82 -8.46
CA THR A 38 10.43 8.31 -9.59
C THR A 38 10.25 7.34 -10.74
N LEU A 39 9.92 7.89 -11.91
CA LEU A 39 9.73 7.16 -13.16
C LEU A 39 10.92 7.40 -14.08
N THR A 40 11.62 6.34 -14.47
CA THR A 40 12.77 6.41 -15.38
C THR A 40 12.60 5.53 -16.60
N ASN A 41 13.17 5.93 -17.75
CA ASN A 41 13.21 5.10 -18.94
C ASN A 41 14.46 4.20 -18.98
N GLY A 42 14.50 3.23 -19.89
CA GLY A 42 15.52 2.17 -19.90
C GLY A 42 16.95 2.66 -20.09
N ASN A 43 17.14 3.75 -20.83
CA ASN A 43 18.47 4.36 -21.01
C ASN A 43 18.79 5.48 -20.00
N GLY A 44 17.88 5.80 -19.09
CA GLY A 44 18.05 6.80 -18.03
C GLY A 44 18.06 8.27 -18.48
N SER A 45 17.83 8.56 -19.76
CA SER A 45 17.77 9.95 -20.25
C SER A 45 16.53 10.71 -19.81
N ILE A 46 15.48 9.99 -19.41
CA ILE A 46 14.23 10.55 -18.89
C ILE A 46 14.08 10.09 -17.43
N SER A 47 13.96 11.07 -16.53
CA SER A 47 13.57 10.87 -15.13
C SER A 47 12.49 11.87 -14.76
N VAL A 48 11.36 11.37 -14.27
CA VAL A 48 10.26 12.17 -13.73
C VAL A 48 10.17 11.92 -12.24
N GLU A 49 10.54 12.94 -11.47
CA GLU A 49 10.36 12.94 -10.01
C GLU A 49 8.88 13.16 -9.65
N ALA A 50 8.41 12.48 -8.61
CA ALA A 50 7.03 12.56 -8.13
C ALA A 50 5.97 12.05 -9.12
N ALA A 51 6.25 10.90 -9.76
CA ALA A 51 5.29 10.19 -10.58
C ALA A 51 4.09 9.72 -9.72
N ASN A 52 2.93 10.36 -9.87
CA ASN A 52 1.75 10.08 -9.05
C ASN A 52 0.55 9.57 -9.85
N ALA A 53 0.62 9.60 -11.17
CA ALA A 53 -0.45 9.14 -12.02
C ALA A 53 -0.44 7.62 -12.18
N THR A 54 -1.60 7.06 -12.53
CA THR A 54 -1.83 5.62 -12.65
C THR A 54 -1.01 4.94 -13.75
N ASN A 55 -0.55 5.69 -14.75
CA ASN A 55 0.22 5.14 -15.86
C ASN A 55 1.32 6.09 -16.35
N THR A 56 2.24 5.52 -17.14
CA THR A 56 3.41 6.23 -17.67
C THR A 56 3.05 7.42 -18.56
N HIS A 57 2.06 7.30 -19.45
CA HIS A 57 1.68 8.39 -20.35
C HIS A 57 1.21 9.61 -19.56
N LEU A 58 0.37 9.41 -18.55
CA LEU A 58 -0.11 10.50 -17.70
C LEU A 58 1.01 11.17 -16.91
N ASN A 59 1.94 10.39 -16.35
CA ASN A 59 3.11 10.94 -15.66
C ASN A 59 3.99 11.79 -16.61
N LEU A 60 4.23 11.31 -17.83
CA LEU A 60 5.00 12.06 -18.83
C LEU A 60 4.26 13.32 -19.33
N MET A 61 2.93 13.28 -19.43
CA MET A 61 2.12 14.44 -19.77
C MET A 61 2.14 15.49 -18.66
N GLN A 62 1.99 15.08 -17.40
CA GLN A 62 2.10 15.99 -16.24
C GLN A 62 3.49 16.61 -16.13
N ALA A 63 4.54 15.85 -16.46
CA ALA A 63 5.91 16.35 -16.55
C ALA A 63 6.16 17.26 -17.77
N GLY A 64 5.18 17.40 -18.68
CA GLY A 64 5.28 18.21 -19.89
C GLY A 64 6.20 17.63 -20.96
N ILE A 65 6.58 16.35 -20.84
CA ILE A 65 7.39 15.61 -21.82
C ILE A 65 6.53 15.25 -23.02
N LEU A 66 5.35 14.69 -22.77
CA LEU A 66 4.31 14.52 -23.79
C LEU A 66 3.42 15.75 -23.78
N LYS A 67 3.26 16.39 -24.94
CA LYS A 67 2.48 17.63 -25.08
C LYS A 67 1.32 17.43 -26.04
N GLY A 68 0.16 17.98 -25.67
CA GLY A 68 -1.06 17.90 -26.46
C GLY A 68 -2.05 16.86 -25.95
N ASP A 69 -3.20 16.79 -26.62
CA ASP A 69 -4.25 15.81 -26.33
C ASP A 69 -3.93 14.47 -27.03
N PRO A 70 -3.85 13.34 -26.32
CA PRO A 70 -3.64 12.02 -26.93
C PRO A 70 -4.67 11.67 -28.01
N TYR A 71 -5.91 12.15 -27.86
CA TYR A 71 -7.02 11.81 -28.75
C TYR A 71 -7.15 12.76 -29.95
N TYR A 72 -6.30 13.78 -30.02
CA TYR A 72 -6.32 14.74 -31.11
C TYR A 72 -5.50 14.23 -32.30
N ARG A 73 -6.20 13.92 -33.40
CA ARG A 73 -5.62 13.53 -34.69
C ARG A 73 -4.63 12.36 -34.55
N ASP A 74 -3.39 12.57 -35.00
CA ASP A 74 -2.31 11.60 -35.09
C ASP A 74 -1.23 11.83 -34.02
N ASN A 75 -1.59 12.48 -32.90
CA ASN A 75 -0.70 12.69 -31.75
C ASN A 75 -0.19 11.39 -31.12
N GLU A 76 -0.85 10.25 -31.38
CA GLU A 76 -0.34 8.94 -30.99
C GLU A 76 0.97 8.57 -31.71
N LEU A 77 1.17 9.01 -32.96
CA LEU A 77 2.36 8.69 -33.76
C LEU A 77 3.66 9.16 -33.10
N PRO A 78 3.80 10.44 -32.70
CA PRO A 78 4.99 10.90 -32.01
C PRO A 78 5.15 10.31 -30.60
N TRP A 79 4.13 9.66 -30.03
CA TRP A 79 4.19 9.08 -28.68
C TRP A 79 4.50 7.58 -28.67
N LYS A 80 4.55 6.94 -29.86
CA LYS A 80 4.83 5.50 -30.00
C LYS A 80 6.09 5.04 -29.28
N TRP A 81 7.12 5.89 -29.21
CA TRP A 81 8.38 5.56 -28.53
C TRP A 81 8.17 5.21 -27.04
N VAL A 82 7.14 5.77 -26.39
CA VAL A 82 6.82 5.48 -24.99
C VAL A 82 6.50 4.01 -24.79
N ALA A 83 5.77 3.38 -25.72
CA ALA A 83 5.44 1.96 -25.65
C ALA A 83 6.59 1.02 -26.02
N LEU A 84 7.63 1.54 -26.67
CA LEU A 84 8.82 0.78 -27.09
C LEU A 84 9.94 0.80 -26.02
N GLU A 85 9.81 1.66 -25.02
CA GLU A 85 10.75 1.81 -23.92
C GLU A 85 10.33 0.98 -22.70
N THR A 86 11.34 0.52 -21.94
CA THR A 86 11.11 -0.04 -20.60
C THR A 86 11.05 1.10 -19.60
N TRP A 87 10.00 1.13 -18.80
CA TRP A 87 9.82 2.13 -17.74
C TRP A 87 9.94 1.50 -16.37
N THR A 88 10.71 2.13 -15.49
CA THR A 88 10.92 1.68 -14.11
C THR A 88 10.33 2.69 -13.14
N TYR A 89 9.42 2.22 -12.28
CA TYR A 89 8.94 2.97 -11.12
C TYR A 89 9.77 2.57 -9.90
N SER A 90 10.35 3.54 -9.24
CA SER A 90 11.13 3.35 -8.02
C SER A 90 10.66 4.31 -6.93
N ALA A 91 10.63 3.84 -5.68
CA ALA A 91 10.32 4.68 -4.53
C ALA A 91 11.17 4.23 -3.34
N SER A 92 11.54 5.19 -2.51
CA SER A 92 12.06 4.94 -1.18
C SER A 92 10.99 5.32 -0.17
N PHE A 93 10.77 4.45 0.82
CA PHE A 93 9.80 4.68 1.88
C PHE A 93 10.41 4.26 3.21
N GLU A 94 9.96 4.91 4.28
CA GLU A 94 10.32 4.51 5.64
C GLU A 94 9.33 3.47 6.13
N SER A 95 9.86 2.41 6.73
CA SER A 95 9.05 1.38 7.39
C SER A 95 8.90 1.70 8.88
N THR A 96 7.80 1.28 9.48
CA THR A 96 7.59 1.45 10.92
C THR A 96 8.22 0.31 11.70
N ALA A 97 8.58 0.57 12.96
CA ALA A 97 9.17 -0.46 13.84
C ALA A 97 8.22 -1.65 14.01
N GLU A 98 6.91 -1.41 13.98
CA GLU A 98 5.85 -2.38 14.10
C GLU A 98 5.82 -3.37 12.93
N VAL A 99 6.03 -2.89 11.69
CA VAL A 99 6.14 -3.75 10.50
C VAL A 99 7.43 -4.57 10.55
N LEU A 100 8.54 -3.94 10.94
CA LEU A 100 9.84 -4.60 11.03
C LEU A 100 9.89 -5.66 12.12
N ALA A 101 9.09 -5.50 13.19
CA ALA A 101 8.98 -6.49 14.28
C ALA A 101 8.20 -7.76 13.87
N GLN A 102 7.50 -7.76 12.73
CA GLN A 102 6.75 -8.93 12.27
C GLN A 102 7.65 -9.97 11.61
N THR A 103 7.36 -11.26 11.85
CA THR A 103 8.08 -12.39 11.25
C THR A 103 7.87 -12.50 9.74
N ARG A 104 6.77 -11.94 9.21
CA ARG A 104 6.44 -11.96 7.78
C ARG A 104 6.04 -10.57 7.34
N GLN A 105 6.68 -10.09 6.28
CA GLN A 105 6.36 -8.85 5.58
C GLN A 105 6.01 -9.19 4.14
N THR A 106 4.96 -8.60 3.58
CA THR A 106 4.54 -8.82 2.19
C THR A 106 4.33 -7.49 1.50
N LEU A 107 4.87 -7.36 0.29
CA LEU A 107 4.55 -6.27 -0.60
C LEU A 107 3.33 -6.68 -1.43
N ARG A 108 2.27 -5.87 -1.40
CA ARG A 108 1.04 -6.13 -2.16
C ARG A 108 0.89 -5.07 -3.22
N CYS A 109 0.91 -5.49 -4.48
CA CYS A 109 0.49 -4.66 -5.60
C CYS A 109 -1.02 -4.87 -5.80
N GLN A 110 -1.78 -3.79 -5.74
CA GLN A 110 -3.22 -3.80 -6.03
C GLN A 110 -3.47 -2.91 -7.24
N VAL A 111 -4.29 -3.41 -8.17
CA VAL A 111 -4.77 -2.63 -9.30
C VAL A 111 -6.23 -2.31 -8.97
N ASP A 112 -6.51 -1.05 -8.70
CA ASP A 112 -7.88 -0.60 -8.47
C ASP A 112 -8.56 -0.47 -9.84
N THR A 113 -9.56 -1.31 -10.08
CA THR A 113 -10.41 -1.32 -11.29
C THR A 113 -11.65 -0.47 -11.12
#